data_AF-A0A016TL70-F1
#
_entry.id   AF-A0A016TL70-F1
#
_cell.length_a   1.000
_cell.length_b   1.000
_cell.length_c   1.000
_cell.angle_alpha   90.00
_cell.angle_beta   90.00
_cell.angle_gamma   90.00
#
_symmetry.space_group_name_H-M   'P 1'
#
loop_
_entity.id
_entity.type
_entity.pdbx_description
1 polymer ?
#
loop_
_entity_poly.entity_id
_entity_poly.type
_entity_poly.pdbx_seq_one_letter_code
_entity_poly.pdbx_strand_id
1 'polypeptide(L)'
;MPLFANPSLVQDLCSAIAHHIRTDVGKVDAVAALEARGFLFGPTVAMSLGVPFVPIRKKGKLPGDCLQASYVKEYGEAHFFFPYS
;
A
#
# COMPACT_ATOMS: atom_id res chain seq x y z
N MET A 1 -14.86 -12.93 -0.66
CA MET A 1 -14.85 -11.54 -1.17
C MET A 1 -15.12 -11.61 -2.67
N PRO A 2 -16.32 -11.24 -3.15
CA PRO A 2 -16.74 -11.48 -4.54
C PRO A 2 -15.86 -10.76 -5.57
N LEU A 3 -15.26 -9.63 -5.20
CA LEU A 3 -14.33 -8.88 -6.06
C LEU A 3 -13.11 -9.73 -6.49
N PHE A 4 -12.52 -10.50 -5.58
CA PHE A 4 -11.35 -11.34 -5.91
C PHE A 4 -11.69 -12.61 -6.69
N ALA A 5 -12.97 -12.97 -6.78
CA ALA A 5 -13.40 -14.11 -7.57
C ALA A 5 -13.40 -13.82 -9.08
N ASN A 6 -13.38 -12.53 -9.47
CA ASN A 6 -13.35 -12.11 -10.87
C ASN A 6 -12.02 -11.37 -11.16
N PRO A 7 -11.08 -12.00 -11.87
CA PRO A 7 -9.77 -11.40 -12.14
C PRO A 7 -9.85 -10.11 -12.96
N SER A 8 -10.82 -10.01 -13.89
CA SER A 8 -11.00 -8.80 -14.71
C SER A 8 -11.39 -7.59 -13.86
N LEU A 9 -12.28 -7.77 -12.87
CA LEU A 9 -12.68 -6.66 -11.98
C LEU A 9 -11.53 -6.15 -11.11
N VAL A 10 -10.64 -7.05 -10.65
CA VAL A 10 -9.45 -6.65 -9.89
C VAL A 10 -8.49 -5.87 -10.78
N GLN A 11 -8.33 -6.29 -12.03
CA GLN A 11 -7.48 -5.62 -13.01
C GLN A 11 -8.03 -4.24 -13.36
N ASP A 12 -9.33 -4.13 -13.62
CA ASP A 12 -10.01 -2.87 -13.92
C ASP A 12 -9.90 -1.88 -12.77
N LEU A 13 -10.10 -2.36 -11.53
CA LEU A 13 -9.92 -1.54 -10.33
C LEU A 13 -8.48 -1.02 -10.20
N CYS A 14 -7.47 -1.90 -10.32
CA CYS A 14 -6.07 -1.48 -10.25
C CYS A 14 -5.71 -0.50 -11.36
N SER A 15 -6.25 -0.71 -12.57
CA SER A 15 -6.06 0.18 -13.72
C SER A 15 -6.67 1.55 -13.48
N ALA A 16 -7.91 1.61 -12.96
CA ALA A 16 -8.59 2.85 -12.63
C ALA A 16 -7.83 3.64 -11.55
N ILE A 17 -7.34 2.97 -10.50
CA ILE A 17 -6.51 3.59 -9.46
C ILE A 17 -5.22 4.18 -10.07
N ALA A 18 -4.50 3.39 -10.86
CA ALA A 18 -3.27 3.85 -11.51
C ALA A 18 -3.53 5.00 -12.49
N HIS A 19 -4.65 4.98 -13.21
CA HIS A 19 -5.04 6.07 -14.10
C HIS A 19 -5.28 7.36 -13.33
N HIS A 20 -6.08 7.32 -12.26
CA HIS A 20 -6.35 8.47 -11.39
C HIS A 20 -5.06 9.06 -10.80
N ILE A 21 -4.12 8.22 -10.38
CA ILE A 21 -2.83 8.69 -9.86
C ILE A 21 -2.06 9.47 -10.95
N ARG A 22 -2.03 8.96 -12.19
CA ARG A 22 -1.34 9.65 -13.29
C ARG A 22 -2.00 10.98 -13.67
N THR A 23 -3.32 11.07 -13.59
CA THR A 23 -4.08 12.25 -14.04
C THR A 23 -4.19 13.34 -12.97
N ASP A 24 -4.51 12.96 -11.74
CA ASP A 24 -4.97 13.90 -10.71
C ASP A 24 -3.95 14.10 -9.57
N VAL A 25 -3.07 13.12 -9.35
CA VAL A 25 -2.02 13.20 -8.31
C VAL A 25 -0.69 13.61 -8.91
N GLY A 26 -0.36 13.07 -10.09
CA GLY A 26 0.90 13.30 -10.78
C GLY A 26 1.92 12.19 -10.51
N LYS A 27 3.21 12.53 -10.65
CA LYS A 27 4.30 11.54 -10.52
C LYS A 27 4.47 11.14 -9.05
N VAL A 28 4.51 9.83 -8.81
CA VAL A 28 4.83 9.22 -7.52
C VAL A 28 6.14 8.46 -7.62
N ASP A 29 6.91 8.39 -6.53
CA ASP A 29 8.20 7.68 -6.49
C ASP A 29 8.08 6.27 -5.89
N ALA A 30 7.03 6.00 -5.10
CA ALA A 30 6.75 4.71 -4.52
C ALA A 30 5.27 4.56 -4.16
N VAL A 31 4.78 3.33 -4.08
CA VAL A 31 3.46 3.01 -3.50
C VAL A 31 3.66 2.30 -2.18
N ALA A 32 3.23 2.93 -1.09
CA ALA A 32 3.23 2.30 0.22
C ALA A 32 1.84 1.78 0.57
N ALA A 33 1.75 0.55 1.11
CA ALA A 33 0.47 0.00 1.55
C ALA A 33 0.57 -0.64 2.93
N LEU A 34 -0.54 -0.64 3.66
CA LEU A 34 -0.65 -1.19 5.01
C LEU A 34 -1.09 -2.66 4.99
N GLU A 35 -0.45 -3.49 5.82
CA GLU A 35 -0.85 -4.88 6.02
C GLU A 35 -2.27 -5.00 6.66
N ALA A 36 -3.09 -6.00 6.31
CA ALA A 36 -2.93 -6.97 5.22
C ALA A 36 -3.71 -6.56 3.96
N ARG A 37 -4.81 -5.82 4.12
CA ARG A 37 -5.72 -5.52 3.01
C ARG A 37 -5.12 -4.55 1.97
N GLY A 38 -4.24 -3.65 2.38
CA GLY A 38 -3.53 -2.78 1.44
C GLY A 38 -2.62 -3.56 0.50
N PHE A 39 -2.13 -4.72 0.92
CA PHE A 39 -1.26 -5.57 0.10
C PHE A 39 -2.01 -6.28 -1.04
N LEU A 40 -3.35 -6.28 -1.00
CA LEU A 40 -4.16 -6.93 -2.03
C LEU A 40 -4.13 -6.18 -3.38
N PHE A 41 -3.86 -4.86 -3.34
CA PHE A 41 -3.85 -4.00 -4.53
C PHE A 41 -2.55 -3.20 -4.67
N GLY A 42 -1.89 -2.86 -3.55
CA GLY A 42 -0.70 -2.03 -3.53
C GLY A 42 0.40 -2.48 -4.50
N PRO A 43 0.82 -3.76 -4.50
CA PRO A 43 1.83 -4.25 -5.43
C PRO A 43 1.39 -4.14 -6.90
N THR A 44 0.14 -4.47 -7.22
CA THR A 44 -0.39 -4.41 -8.59
C THR A 44 -0.46 -2.97 -9.10
N VAL A 45 -0.85 -2.03 -8.24
CA VAL A 45 -0.87 -0.61 -8.56
C VAL A 45 0.55 -0.07 -8.73
N ALA A 46 1.48 -0.43 -7.85
CA ALA A 46 2.90 -0.06 -7.97
C ALA A 46 3.52 -0.54 -9.28
N MET A 47 3.24 -1.80 -9.64
CA MET A 47 3.67 -2.40 -10.91
C MET A 47 3.08 -1.68 -12.12
N SER A 48 1.78 -1.35 -12.08
CA SER A 48 1.13 -0.58 -13.16
C SER A 48 1.76 0.81 -13.32
N LEU A 49 2.10 1.47 -12.21
CA LEU A 49 2.74 2.78 -12.21
C LEU A 49 4.26 2.72 -12.53
N GLY A 50 4.88 1.54 -12.50
CA GLY A 50 6.31 1.37 -12.75
C GLY A 50 7.19 1.88 -11.61
N VAL A 51 6.69 1.85 -10.37
CA VAL A 51 7.38 2.39 -9.18
C VAL A 51 7.56 1.30 -8.11
N PRO A 52 8.56 1.43 -7.21
CA PRO A 52 8.74 0.50 -6.11
C PRO A 52 7.53 0.43 -5.18
N PHE A 53 7.30 -0.76 -4.62
CA PHE A 53 6.30 -1.02 -3.60
C PHE A 53 6.94 -1.08 -2.21
N VAL A 54 6.39 -0.34 -1.24
CA VAL A 54 6.90 -0.25 0.13
C VAL A 54 5.88 -0.88 1.10
N PRO A 55 6.18 -2.04 1.70
CA PRO A 55 5.28 -2.68 2.66
C PRO A 55 5.34 -1.97 4.02
N ILE A 56 4.19 -1.49 4.51
CA ILE A 56 4.03 -0.99 5.88
C ILE A 56 3.47 -2.11 6.77
N ARG A 57 4.19 -2.45 7.84
CA ARG A 57 3.83 -3.55 8.74
C ARG A 57 3.78 -3.10 10.20
N LYS A 58 3.17 -3.94 11.04
CA LYS A 58 3.23 -3.79 12.50
C LYS A 58 4.63 -4.12 13.03
N LYS A 59 4.90 -3.73 14.27
CA LYS A 59 6.19 -3.90 14.96
C LYS A 59 6.75 -5.32 14.82
N GLY A 60 8.03 -5.43 14.49
CA GLY A 60 8.77 -6.70 14.48
C GLY A 60 8.57 -7.60 13.25
N LYS A 61 7.96 -7.08 12.17
CA LYS A 61 7.68 -7.85 10.94
C LYS A 61 8.49 -7.41 9.72
N LEU A 62 9.33 -6.39 9.85
CA LEU A 62 10.24 -5.91 8.80
C LEU A 62 11.69 -6.11 9.26
N PRO A 63 12.59 -6.62 8.40
CA PRO A 63 14.02 -6.67 8.68
C PRO A 63 14.65 -5.28 8.44
N GLY A 64 15.66 -4.94 9.24
CA GLY A 64 16.43 -3.68 9.11
C GLY A 64 15.87 -2.51 9.93
N ASP A 65 16.51 -1.34 9.78
CA ASP A 65 16.10 -0.12 10.46
C ASP A 65 14.74 0.36 9.91
N CYS A 66 13.82 0.66 10.82
CA CYS A 66 12.46 1.06 10.49
C CYS A 66 12.11 2.39 11.14
N LEU A 67 11.44 3.26 10.39
CA LEU A 67 10.77 4.44 10.95
C LEU A 67 9.43 4.01 11.56
N GLN A 68 9.09 4.61 12.70
CA GLN A 68 7.86 4.34 13.42
C GLN A 68 6.91 5.55 13.35
N ALA A 69 5.67 5.33 12.91
CA ALA A 69 4.59 6.29 13.12
C ALA A 69 3.58 5.76 14.13
N SER A 70 3.27 6.60 15.12
CA SER A 70 2.28 6.33 16.17
C SER A 70 1.00 7.10 15.85
N TYR A 71 -0.15 6.46 16.02
CA TYR A 71 -1.46 7.11 15.92
C TYR A 71 -2.37 6.69 17.08
N VAL A 72 -3.13 7.66 17.57
CA VAL A 72 -4.06 7.48 18.69
C VAL A 72 -5.37 6.92 18.16
N LYS A 73 -5.90 5.90 18.83
CA LYS A 73 -7.23 5.33 18.59
C LYS A 73 -8.15 5.68 19.74
N GLU A 74 -9.44 5.42 19.52
CA GLU A 74 -10.51 5.55 20.51
C GLU A 74 -10.22 4.77 21.81
N TYR A 75 -9.48 3.65 21.72
CA TYR A 75 -8.97 2.90 22.87
C TYR A 75 -7.50 2.51 22.65
N GLY A 76 -6.57 3.42 22.94
CA GLY A 76 -5.13 3.17 22.99
C GLY A 76 -4.33 3.67 21.79
N GLU A 77 -3.04 3.35 21.76
CA GLU A 77 -2.12 3.74 20.68
C GLU A 77 -1.77 2.57 19.78
N ALA A 78 -1.52 2.86 18.51
CA ALA A 78 -0.99 1.88 17.57
C ALA A 78 0.20 2.44 16.80
N HIS A 79 1.13 1.55 16.49
CA HIS A 79 2.39 1.89 15.85
C HIS A 79 2.56 1.11 14.54
N PHE A 80 2.90 1.81 13.48
CA PHE A 80 3.26 1.25 12.18
C PHE A 80 4.72 1.52 11.85
N PHE A 81 5.32 0.58 11.12
CA PHE A 81 6.74 0.57 10.80
C PHE A 81 6.90 0.48 9.28
N PHE A 82 7.82 1.28 8.76
CA PHE A 82 8.21 1.30 7.34
C PHE A 82 9.74 1.29 7.23
N PRO A 83 10.30 0.70 6.16
CA PRO A 83 11.75 0.57 6.01
C PRO A 83 12.43 1.94 5.89
N TYR A 84 13.64 2.05 6.44
CA TYR A 84 14.52 3.21 6.31
C TYR A 84 15.47 3.01 5.13
N SER A 85 15.28 3.76 4.05
CA SER A 85 16.16 3.82 2.88
C SER A 85 15.87 5.05 2.03
#